data_AF-A0A254UTW7-F1
#
_entry.id   AF-A0A254UTW7-F1
#
_cell.length_a   1.000
_cell.length_b   1.000
_cell.length_c   1.000
_cell.angle_alpha   90.00
_cell.angle_beta   90.00
_cell.angle_gamma   90.00
#
_symmetry.space_group_name_H-M   'P 1'
#
loop_
_entity.id
_entity.type
_entity.pdbx_description
1 polymer ?
#
loop_
_entity_poly.entity_id
_entity_poly.type
_entity_poly.pdbx_seq_one_letter_code
_entity_poly.pdbx_strand_id
1 'polypeptide(L)'
;MPPSLNEISGQAIQVLQYDQITAKKMAALRPELVLAPLLTTRFDILDLAKRLERFGFTGKLRAYSTPLPNIDFIRQEVRAAHPQLDFDIFTLPVDKRRDN
;
A
#
# COMPACT_ATOMS: atom_id res chain seq x y z
N MET A 1 -10.79 -4.96 13.12
CA MET A 1 -10.48 -3.61 12.59
C MET A 1 -9.90 -2.78 13.73
N PRO A 2 -8.83 -1.99 13.53
CA PRO A 2 -8.30 -1.10 14.57
C PRO A 2 -9.36 -0.10 15.06
N PRO A 3 -9.46 0.18 16.38
CA PRO A 3 -10.45 1.11 16.94
C PRO A 3 -10.25 2.56 16.48
N SER A 4 -9.02 2.93 16.07
CA SER A 4 -8.68 4.25 15.54
C SER A 4 -9.30 4.57 14.16
N LEU A 5 -9.96 3.60 13.52
CA LEU A 5 -10.63 3.79 12.22
C LEU A 5 -12.15 3.97 12.34
N ASN A 6 -12.71 3.92 13.56
CA ASN A 6 -14.16 4.02 13.77
C ASN A 6 -14.75 5.42 13.50
N GLU A 7 -13.93 6.47 13.45
CA GLU A 7 -14.39 7.86 13.28
C GLU A 7 -14.33 8.36 11.83
N ILE A 8 -13.85 7.55 10.88
CA ILE A 8 -13.79 7.92 9.45
C ILE A 8 -15.18 7.72 8.84
N SER A 9 -16.06 8.71 9.02
CA SER A 9 -17.39 8.70 8.42
C SER A 9 -17.29 8.93 6.90
N GLY A 10 -17.86 8.02 6.11
CA GLY A 10 -17.98 8.16 4.65
C GLY A 10 -16.90 7.46 3.80
N GLN A 11 -15.93 6.75 4.40
CA GLN A 11 -14.96 5.93 3.65
C GLN A 11 -15.02 4.46 4.07
N ALA A 12 -15.18 3.58 3.08
CA ALA A 12 -15.14 2.14 3.28
C ALA A 12 -13.69 1.65 3.30
N ILE A 13 -13.20 1.22 4.46
CA ILE A 13 -11.86 0.64 4.61
C ILE A 13 -11.95 -0.87 4.64
N GLN A 14 -11.14 -1.53 3.81
CA GLN A 14 -11.03 -2.98 3.75
C GLN A 14 -9.58 -3.39 3.98
N VAL A 15 -9.37 -4.25 4.97
CA VAL A 15 -8.05 -4.82 5.26
C VAL A 15 -7.99 -6.21 4.64
N LEU A 16 -7.04 -6.42 3.73
CA LEU A 16 -6.87 -7.68 3.01
C LEU A 16 -5.45 -8.20 3.22
N GLN A 17 -5.33 -9.52 3.31
CA GLN A 17 -4.03 -10.19 3.16
C GLN A 17 -3.62 -10.21 1.68
N TYR A 18 -2.32 -10.29 1.41
CA TYR A 18 -1.78 -10.21 0.05
C TYR A 18 -2.36 -11.28 -0.91
N ASP A 19 -2.55 -12.50 -0.43
CA ASP A 19 -3.14 -13.61 -1.18
C ASP A 19 -4.64 -13.40 -1.49
N GLN A 20 -5.33 -12.64 -0.64
CA GLN A 20 -6.72 -12.28 -0.82
C GLN A 20 -6.94 -11.19 -1.88
N ILE A 21 -5.89 -10.54 -2.38
CA ILE A 21 -5.99 -9.54 -3.45
C ILE A 21 -6.23 -10.27 -4.78
N THR A 22 -7.49 -10.31 -5.20
CA THR A 22 -7.94 -10.98 -6.42
C THR A 22 -8.67 -9.99 -7.33
N ALA A 23 -8.67 -10.25 -8.63
CA ALA A 23 -9.41 -9.42 -9.60
C ALA A 23 -10.88 -9.22 -9.22
N LYS A 24 -11.55 -10.28 -8.74
CA LYS A 24 -12.94 -10.23 -8.26
C LYS A 24 -13.11 -9.24 -7.11
N LYS A 25 -12.21 -9.27 -6.12
CA LYS A 25 -12.25 -8.33 -4.98
C LYS A 25 -11.95 -6.90 -5.41
N MET A 26 -10.97 -6.69 -6.30
CA MET A 26 -10.65 -5.36 -6.82
C MET A 26 -11.83 -4.76 -7.60
N ALA A 27 -12.50 -5.56 -8.43
CA ALA A 27 -13.66 -5.11 -9.20
C ALA A 27 -14.89 -4.79 -8.31
N ALA A 28 -15.06 -5.53 -7.21
CA ALA A 28 -16.15 -5.31 -6.26
C ALA A 28 -15.89 -4.10 -5.35
N LEU A 29 -14.66 -3.94 -4.86
CA LEU A 29 -14.30 -2.86 -3.94
C LEU A 29 -14.04 -1.53 -4.65
N ARG A 30 -13.53 -1.57 -5.89
CA ARG A 30 -13.08 -0.41 -6.67
C ARG A 30 -12.31 0.61 -5.82
N PRO A 31 -11.23 0.18 -5.14
CA PRO A 31 -10.53 1.07 -4.22
C PRO A 31 -9.92 2.26 -4.97
N GLU A 32 -10.04 3.45 -4.39
CA GLU A 32 -9.37 4.66 -4.88
C GLU A 32 -7.95 4.78 -4.30
N LEU A 33 -7.68 4.09 -3.20
CA LEU A 33 -6.39 4.07 -2.50
C LEU A 33 -6.09 2.66 -2.01
N VAL A 34 -4.87 2.20 -2.25
CA VAL A 34 -4.28 1.03 -1.61
C VAL A 34 -3.10 1.49 -0.76
N LEU A 35 -3.13 1.16 0.52
CA LEU A 35 -2.07 1.44 1.48
C LEU A 35 -1.43 0.11 1.90
N ALA A 36 -0.11 -0.03 1.74
CA ALA A 36 0.60 -1.28 2.03
C ALA A 36 2.01 -1.04 2.60
N PRO A 37 2.59 -1.99 3.35
CA PRO A 37 4.01 -1.92 3.69
C PRO A 37 4.88 -1.90 2.43
N LEU A 38 5.98 -1.15 2.48
CA LEU A 38 6.96 -1.11 1.38
C LEU A 38 7.60 -2.47 1.13
N LEU A 39 7.85 -3.23 2.21
CA LEU A 39 8.47 -4.53 2.18
C LEU A 39 7.91 -5.39 3.30
N THR A 40 7.64 -6.66 3.01
CA THR A 40 7.25 -7.69 3.98
C THR A 40 8.02 -8.98 3.70
N THR A 41 7.90 -9.97 4.57
CA THR A 41 8.41 -11.32 4.30
C THR A 41 7.64 -12.06 3.20
N ARG A 42 6.46 -11.56 2.81
CA ARG A 42 5.52 -12.24 1.89
C ARG A 42 5.53 -11.63 0.48
N PHE A 43 5.76 -10.33 0.39
CA PHE A 43 5.74 -9.55 -0.86
C PHE A 43 6.49 -8.22 -0.66
N ASP A 44 6.96 -7.64 -1.75
CA ASP A 44 7.42 -6.24 -1.80
C ASP A 44 6.45 -5.36 -2.59
N ILE A 45 6.67 -4.04 -2.54
CA ILE A 45 5.76 -3.10 -3.19
C ILE A 45 5.69 -3.27 -4.71
N LEU A 46 6.73 -3.79 -5.37
CA LEU A 46 6.75 -4.02 -6.81
C LEU A 46 5.86 -5.21 -7.18
N ASP A 47 5.89 -6.28 -6.38
CA ASP A 47 4.98 -7.41 -6.52
C ASP A 47 3.52 -6.95 -6.43
N LEU A 48 3.21 -6.09 -5.45
CA LEU A 48 1.87 -5.54 -5.28
C LEU A 48 1.49 -4.62 -6.44
N ALA A 49 2.37 -3.71 -6.85
CA ALA A 49 2.13 -2.79 -7.97
C ALA A 49 1.81 -3.57 -9.25
N LYS A 50 2.65 -4.55 -9.62
CA LYS A 50 2.43 -5.43 -10.77
C LYS A 50 1.09 -6.16 -10.71
N ARG A 51 0.70 -6.62 -9.51
CA ARG A 51 -0.56 -7.34 -9.30
C ARG A 51 -1.78 -6.41 -9.44
N LEU A 52 -1.70 -5.19 -8.93
CA LEU A 52 -2.74 -4.18 -9.05
C LEU A 52 -2.93 -3.75 -10.51
N GLU A 53 -1.84 -3.50 -11.24
CA GLU A 53 -1.88 -3.18 -12.68
C GLU A 53 -2.52 -4.31 -13.49
N ARG A 54 -2.15 -5.57 -13.21
CA ARG A 54 -2.77 -6.75 -13.84
C ARG A 54 -4.28 -6.80 -13.64
N PHE A 55 -4.79 -6.21 -12.56
CA PHE A 55 -6.22 -6.14 -12.26
C PHE A 55 -6.89 -4.84 -12.72
N GLY A 56 -6.17 -3.98 -13.45
CA GLY A 56 -6.68 -2.72 -13.98
C GLY A 56 -6.93 -1.66 -12.90
N PHE A 57 -6.19 -1.71 -11.79
CA PHE A 57 -6.27 -0.69 -10.75
C PHE A 57 -5.78 0.67 -11.26
N THR A 58 -6.59 1.70 -11.08
CA THR A 58 -6.30 3.09 -11.50
C THR A 58 -6.25 4.07 -10.34
N GLY A 59 -6.34 3.57 -9.10
CA GLY A 59 -6.25 4.39 -7.90
C GLY A 59 -4.81 4.70 -7.51
N LYS A 60 -4.65 5.20 -6.29
CA LYS A 60 -3.37 5.56 -5.70
C LYS A 60 -2.77 4.37 -4.94
N LEU A 61 -1.52 4.02 -5.22
CA LEU A 61 -0.76 3.11 -4.37
C LEU A 61 0.11 3.94 -3.42
N ARG A 62 0.01 3.68 -2.12
CA ARG A 62 0.86 4.29 -1.12
C ARG A 62 1.55 3.21 -0.31
N ALA A 63 2.87 3.25 -0.32
CA ALA A 63 3.67 2.42 0.57
C ALA A 63 3.86 3.13 1.91
N TYR A 64 4.08 2.37 2.98
CA TYR A 64 4.63 2.89 4.21
C TYR A 64 5.84 2.09 4.68
N SER A 65 6.81 2.77 5.28
CA SER A 65 8.00 2.16 5.85
C SER A 65 8.47 2.91 7.09
N THR A 66 9.33 2.27 7.87
CA THR A 66 10.23 3.01 8.78
C THR A 66 11.19 3.89 7.97
N PRO A 67 11.91 4.83 8.60
CA PRO A 67 12.92 5.63 7.91
C PRO A 67 13.96 4.75 7.22
N LEU A 68 14.21 5.02 5.93
CA LEU A 68 15.20 4.32 5.11
C LEU A 68 16.18 5.34 4.52
N PRO A 69 17.47 5.00 4.37
CA PRO A 69 18.50 5.93 3.91
C PRO A 69 18.28 6.45 2.48
N ASN A 70 17.62 5.67 1.61
CA ASN A 70 17.49 5.96 0.17
C ASN A 70 16.04 5.91 -0.33
N ILE A 71 15.09 6.44 0.45
CA ILE A 71 13.66 6.34 0.13
C ILE A 71 13.28 7.00 -1.21
N ASP A 72 13.99 8.07 -1.59
CA ASP A 72 13.77 8.76 -2.87
C ASP A 72 14.18 7.90 -4.07
N PHE A 73 15.25 7.12 -3.93
CA PHE A 73 15.70 6.18 -4.96
C PHE A 73 14.64 5.09 -5.17
N ILE A 74 14.16 4.49 -4.07
CA ILE A 74 13.09 3.47 -4.13
C ILE A 74 11.83 4.05 -4.78
N ARG A 75 11.46 5.29 -4.44
CA ARG A 75 10.30 5.95 -5.06
C ARG A 75 10.48 6.09 -6.57
N GLN A 76 11.67 6.46 -7.03
CA GLN A 76 11.97 6.59 -8.45
C GLN A 76 11.95 5.23 -9.16
N GLU A 77 12.51 4.18 -8.56
CA GLU A 77 12.50 2.83 -9.13
C GLU A 77 11.07 2.31 -9.33
N VAL A 78 10.21 2.43 -8.32
CA VAL A 78 8.82 1.97 -8.43
C VAL A 78 8.06 2.76 -9.50
N ARG A 79 8.23 4.08 -9.55
CA ARG A 79 7.60 4.93 -10.59
C ARG A 79 8.12 4.63 -11.99
N ALA A 80 9.41 4.30 -12.13
CA ALA A 80 9.99 3.91 -13.41
C ALA A 80 9.47 2.54 -13.87
N ALA A 81 9.30 1.59 -12.95
CA ALA A 81 8.77 0.26 -13.24
C ALA A 81 7.26 0.27 -13.54
N HIS A 82 6.51 1.15 -12.88
CA HIS A 82 5.04 1.24 -12.95
C HIS A 82 4.57 2.68 -13.24
N PRO A 83 4.85 3.22 -14.45
CA PRO A 83 4.64 4.64 -14.75
C PRO A 83 3.16 5.06 -14.78
N GLN A 84 2.23 4.10 -14.90
CA GLN A 84 0.79 4.37 -14.88
C GLN A 84 0.21 4.43 -13.46
N LEU A 85 0.99 4.03 -12.46
CA LEU A 85 0.54 3.96 -11.07
C LEU A 85 0.89 5.26 -10.34
N ASP A 86 -0.12 5.92 -9.75
CA ASP A 86 0.12 7.01 -8.81
C ASP A 86 0.73 6.41 -7.53
N PHE A 87 2.06 6.46 -7.42
CA PHE A 87 2.83 5.88 -6.34
C PHE A 87 3.53 6.92 -5.45
N ASP A 88 3.49 6.71 -4.13
CA ASP A 88 4.29 7.44 -3.16
C ASP A 88 4.58 6.57 -1.90
N ILE A 89 5.55 6.99 -1.08
CA ILE A 89 5.96 6.33 0.15
C ILE A 89 5.82 7.29 1.33
N PHE A 90 5.11 6.85 2.38
CA PHE A 90 5.03 7.52 3.66
C PHE A 90 6.04 6.94 4.64
N THR A 91 6.87 7.80 5.23
CA THR A 91 7.72 7.40 6.34
C THR A 91 6.93 7.49 7.63
N LEU A 92 6.75 6.36 8.30
CA LEU A 92 6.14 6.32 9.62
C LEU A 92 7.21 6.60 10.68
N PRO A 93 6.90 7.42 11.70
CA PRO A 93 7.80 7.58 12.83
C PRO A 93 8.01 6.24 13.53
N VAL A 94 9.24 6.00 14.00
CA VAL A 94 9.53 4.83 14.82
C VAL A 94 8.96 5.11 16.21
N ASP A 95 7.78 4.57 16.51
CA ASP A 95 7.25 4.61 17.87
C ASP A 95 8.17 3.81 18.79
N LYS A 96 8.84 4.48 19.74
CA LYS A 96 9.60 3.84 20.82
C LYS A 96 8.71 3.07 21.82
N ARG A 97 7.41 2.93 21.56
CA ARG A 97 6.45 2.20 22.43
C ARG A 97 6.15 0.81 21.88
N ARG A 98 7.16 -0.06 21.82
CA ARG A 98 6.97 -1.52 21.82
C ARG A 98 8.03 -2.23 22.66
N ASP A 99 8.48 -1.58 23.72
CA ASP A 99 9.20 -2.23 24.83
C ASP A 99 8.41 -1.94 26.11
N ASN A 100 7.34 -2.72 26.35
CA ASN A 100 6.80 -2.96 27.69
C ASN A 100 5.91 -4.20 27.69
#